data_AF-A0A0C9X9L9-F1
#
_entry.id   AF-A0A0C9X9L9-F1
#
_cell.length_a   1.000
_cell.length_b   1.000
_cell.length_c   1.000
_cell.angle_alpha   90.00
_cell.angle_beta   90.00
_cell.angle_gamma   90.00
#
_symmetry.space_group_name_H-M   'P 1'
#
loop_
_entity.id
_entity.type
_entity.pdbx_description
1 polymer ?
#
loop_
_entity_poly.entity_id
_entity_poly.type
_entity_poly.pdbx_seq_one_letter_code
_entity_poly.pdbx_strand_id
1 'polypeptide(L)'
;LKQFIKRLKEIVDCLPENIPISSGNNTLAAFSFEPALLNDPKISSDDLWEAVINRVLKEHLGWGVEVDMGELSHCGEQGMEGVLQFSQYFVEKCDVSMDLFEGKLTSLLCAAEALSR
;
A
#
# COMPACT_ATOMS: atom_id res chain seq x y z
N LEU A 1 -13.95 -4.55 10.61
CA LEU A 1 -12.68 -4.21 9.96
C LEU A 1 -12.13 -2.94 10.56
N LYS A 2 -10.85 -2.95 10.93
CA LYS A 2 -10.04 -1.79 11.29
C LYS A 2 -10.17 -0.71 10.15
N GLN A 3 -10.55 0.52 10.47
CA GLN A 3 -11.18 1.49 9.53
C GLN A 3 -10.34 1.83 8.29
N PHE A 4 -9.01 1.93 8.40
CA PHE A 4 -8.14 2.28 7.28
C PHE A 4 -8.10 1.22 6.17
N ILE A 5 -7.89 -0.06 6.50
CA ILE A 5 -7.87 -1.14 5.49
C ILE A 5 -9.24 -1.26 4.81
N LYS A 6 -10.33 -1.02 5.53
CA LYS A 6 -11.68 -0.96 4.93
C LYS A 6 -11.76 0.17 3.90
N ARG A 7 -11.32 1.38 4.25
CA ARG A 7 -11.31 2.53 3.35
C ARG A 7 -10.41 2.29 2.13
N LEU A 8 -9.21 1.74 2.33
CA LEU A 8 -8.31 1.39 1.23
C LEU A 8 -8.97 0.39 0.28
N LYS A 9 -9.61 -0.64 0.83
CA LYS A 9 -10.36 -1.61 0.03
C LYS A 9 -11.51 -0.96 -0.74
N GLU A 10 -12.30 -0.09 -0.10
CA GLU A 10 -13.41 0.62 -0.75
C GLU A 10 -12.92 1.49 -1.92
N ILE A 11 -11.78 2.19 -1.75
CA ILE A 11 -11.17 2.98 -2.82
C ILE A 11 -10.77 2.06 -3.99
N VAL A 12 -10.03 0.98 -3.71
CA VAL A 12 -9.60 0.01 -4.73
C VAL A 12 -10.78 -0.59 -5.49
N ASP A 13 -11.83 -1.01 -4.77
CA ASP A 13 -13.03 -1.59 -5.37
C ASP A 13 -13.85 -0.57 -6.21
N CYS A 14 -13.67 0.73 -5.96
CA CYS A 14 -14.37 1.82 -6.65
C CYS A 14 -13.50 2.59 -7.66
N LEU A 15 -12.29 2.10 -7.97
CA LEU A 15 -11.48 2.71 -9.02
C LEU A 15 -12.18 2.54 -10.38
N PRO A 16 -12.32 3.61 -11.19
CA PRO A 16 -12.95 3.52 -12.49
C PRO A 16 -12.25 2.54 -13.45
N GLU A 17 -13.02 1.88 -14.33
CA GLU A 17 -12.47 0.93 -15.31
C GLU A 17 -11.51 1.55 -16.34
N ASN A 18 -11.52 2.88 -16.49
CA ASN A 18 -10.63 3.60 -17.39
C ASN A 18 -9.25 3.93 -16.75
N ILE A 19 -9.04 3.59 -15.49
CA ILE A 19 -7.72 3.68 -14.86
C ILE A 19 -6.82 2.58 -15.46
N PRO A 20 -5.60 2.92 -15.92
CA PRO A 20 -4.69 1.93 -16.48
C PRO A 20 -4.36 0.80 -15.51
N ILE A 21 -4.25 -0.42 -16.02
CA ILE A 21 -3.68 -1.54 -15.28
C ILE A 21 -2.17 -1.32 -15.18
N SER A 22 -1.66 -1.44 -13.96
CA SER A 22 -0.25 -1.28 -13.66
C SER A 22 0.60 -2.35 -14.34
N SER A 23 1.83 -1.98 -14.69
CA SER A 23 2.84 -2.89 -15.24
C SER A 23 4.05 -2.95 -14.30
N GLY A 24 4.96 -3.90 -14.52
CA GLY A 24 6.12 -4.12 -13.65
C GLY A 24 7.08 -2.93 -13.51
N ASN A 25 6.94 -1.89 -14.34
CA ASN A 25 7.73 -0.66 -14.25
C ASN A 25 7.08 0.42 -13.36
N ASN A 26 5.85 0.20 -12.90
CA ASN A 26 5.18 1.12 -11.98
C ASN A 26 5.79 0.99 -10.58
N THR A 27 5.93 2.11 -9.89
CA THR A 27 6.45 2.15 -8.52
C THR A 27 5.67 1.24 -7.56
N LEU A 28 4.34 1.12 -7.72
CA LEU A 28 3.51 0.24 -6.91
C LEU A 28 3.70 -1.25 -7.20
N ALA A 29 4.33 -1.61 -8.33
CA ALA A 29 4.65 -3.00 -8.62
C ALA A 29 5.60 -3.61 -7.58
N ALA A 30 6.34 -2.75 -6.87
CA ALA A 30 7.14 -3.15 -5.73
C ALA A 30 6.32 -3.80 -4.60
N PHE A 31 5.01 -3.62 -4.55
CA PHE A 31 4.14 -4.24 -3.53
C PHE A 31 3.44 -5.52 -4.02
N SER A 32 3.66 -5.95 -5.27
CA SER A 32 2.95 -7.09 -5.86
C SER A 32 3.51 -8.46 -5.47
N PHE A 33 4.57 -8.52 -4.66
CA PHE A 33 5.15 -9.78 -4.20
C PHE A 33 4.34 -10.34 -3.02
N GLU A 34 4.52 -11.62 -2.72
CA GLU A 34 3.88 -12.27 -1.58
C GLU A 34 4.38 -11.70 -0.24
N PRO A 35 3.55 -10.98 0.55
CA PRO A 35 4.04 -10.26 1.75
C PRO A 35 4.67 -11.17 2.81
N ALA A 36 4.28 -12.45 2.83
CA ALA A 36 4.86 -13.46 3.71
C ALA A 36 6.37 -13.64 3.54
N LEU A 37 6.93 -13.31 2.36
CA LEU A 37 8.37 -13.35 2.10
C LEU A 37 9.17 -12.33 2.92
N LEU A 38 8.51 -11.27 3.38
CA LEU A 38 9.12 -10.23 4.22
C LEU A 38 8.80 -10.38 5.71
N ASN A 39 7.94 -11.34 6.06
CA ASN A 39 7.61 -11.60 7.45
C ASN A 39 8.75 -12.36 8.13
N ASP A 40 9.22 -11.84 9.27
CA ASP A 40 10.07 -12.59 10.19
C ASP A 40 9.28 -12.86 11.48
N PRO A 41 8.84 -14.11 11.73
CA PRO A 41 8.06 -14.43 12.92
C PRO A 41 8.87 -14.39 14.23
N LYS A 42 10.19 -14.14 14.15
CA LYS A 42 11.08 -14.08 15.32
C LYS A 42 11.21 -12.67 15.91
N ILE A 43 10.71 -11.65 15.23
CA ILE A 43 10.78 -10.26 15.67
C ILE A 43 9.39 -9.73 16.03
N SER A 44 9.34 -8.65 16.82
CA SER A 44 8.08 -8.00 17.18
C SER A 44 7.45 -7.32 15.96
N SER A 45 6.15 -7.02 16.03
CA SER A 45 5.46 -6.26 14.98
C SER A 45 6.04 -4.85 14.80
N ASP A 46 6.50 -4.23 15.89
CA ASP A 46 7.17 -2.93 15.88
C ASP A 46 8.55 -3.00 15.19
N ASP A 47 9.34 -4.04 15.48
CA ASP A 47 10.63 -4.26 14.83
C ASP A 47 10.45 -4.62 13.35
N LEU A 48 9.45 -5.44 13.01
CA LEU A 48 9.09 -5.78 11.64
C LEU A 48 8.70 -4.53 10.86
N TRP A 49 7.93 -3.64 11.50
CA TRP A 49 7.61 -2.34 10.93
C TRP A 49 8.88 -1.54 10.64
N GLU A 50 9.73 -1.30 11.64
CA GLU A 50 10.88 -0.40 11.45
C GLU A 50 11.95 -0.97 10.52
N ALA A 51 12.28 -2.25 10.65
CA ALA A 51 13.39 -2.87 9.91
C ALA A 51 13.02 -3.22 8.46
N VAL A 52 11.75 -3.52 8.19
CA VAL A 52 11.31 -4.08 6.92
C VAL A 52 10.24 -3.21 6.25
N ILE A 53 9.05 -3.10 6.85
CA ILE A 53 7.88 -2.51 6.18
C ILE A 53 8.10 -1.02 5.91
N ASN A 54 8.50 -0.27 6.93
CA ASN A 54 8.78 1.15 6.83
C ASN A 54 9.83 1.42 5.76
N ARG A 55 10.89 0.58 5.69
CA ARG A 55 11.95 0.68 4.68
C ARG A 55 11.41 0.50 3.26
N VAL A 56 10.63 -0.55 3.01
CA VAL A 56 10.00 -0.81 1.70
C VAL A 56 9.12 0.37 1.27
N LEU A 57 8.30 0.89 2.20
CA LEU A 57 7.47 2.07 1.94
C LEU A 57 8.33 3.30 1.62
N LYS A 58 9.44 3.55 2.34
CA LYS A 58 10.33 4.68 2.06
C LYS A 58 10.98 4.57 0.68
N GLU A 59 11.50 3.38 0.37
CA GLU A 59 12.26 3.11 -0.86
C GLU A 59 11.42 3.33 -2.12
N HIS A 60 10.14 2.97 -2.08
CA HIS A 60 9.29 2.99 -3.27
C HIS A 60 8.37 4.21 -3.34
N LEU A 61 7.73 4.60 -2.24
CA LEU A 61 6.78 5.72 -2.28
C LEU A 61 7.47 7.08 -2.11
N GLY A 62 8.74 7.10 -1.71
CA GLY A 62 9.46 8.34 -1.41
C GLY A 62 8.86 9.06 -0.19
N TRP A 63 9.68 9.85 0.50
CA TRP A 63 9.21 10.68 1.60
C TRP A 63 9.27 12.14 1.17
N GLY A 64 8.12 12.77 0.98
CA GLY A 64 8.04 14.19 0.66
C GLY A 64 8.51 14.57 -0.76
N VAL A 65 8.62 13.60 -1.67
CA VAL A 65 8.82 13.88 -3.08
C VAL A 65 7.43 14.14 -3.68
N GLU A 66 7.28 15.21 -4.46
CA GLU A 66 6.13 15.41 -5.35
C GLU A 66 6.15 14.29 -6.42
N VAL A 67 5.82 13.08 -6.01
CA VAL A 67 5.39 12.06 -6.96
C VAL A 67 3.97 12.44 -7.32
N ASP A 68 3.67 12.53 -8.62
CA ASP A 68 2.30 12.66 -9.06
C ASP A 68 1.56 11.39 -8.66
N MET A 69 0.86 11.47 -7.53
CA MET A 69 0.14 10.34 -6.97
C MET A 69 -1.01 9.90 -7.90
N GLY A 70 -1.41 10.74 -8.86
CA GLY A 70 -2.30 10.36 -9.96
C GLY A 70 -1.66 9.35 -10.92
N GLU A 71 -0.36 9.49 -11.22
CA GLU A 71 0.41 8.53 -12.04
C GLU A 71 0.68 7.20 -11.32
N LEU A 72 0.61 7.20 -9.97
CA LEU A 72 0.77 5.99 -9.17
C LEU A 72 -0.53 5.20 -9.00
N SER A 73 -1.69 5.80 -9.19
CA SER A 73 -2.98 5.21 -8.86
C SER A 73 -3.49 4.23 -9.93
N HIS A 74 -2.60 3.39 -10.47
CA HIS A 74 -2.97 2.32 -11.41
C HIS A 74 -3.63 1.14 -10.67
N CYS A 75 -4.51 0.44 -11.38
CA CYS A 75 -5.20 -0.75 -10.86
C CYS A 75 -4.37 -2.03 -11.11
N GLY A 76 -4.87 -3.17 -10.62
CA GLY A 76 -4.28 -4.49 -10.72
C GLY A 76 -3.26 -4.83 -9.61
N GLU A 77 -2.79 -6.09 -9.60
CA GLU A 77 -1.87 -6.63 -8.59
C GLU A 77 -0.54 -5.86 -8.48
N GLN A 78 -0.11 -5.20 -9.56
CA GLN A 78 1.07 -4.33 -9.61
C GLN A 78 0.76 -2.86 -9.29
N GLY A 79 -0.45 -2.57 -8.85
CA GLY A 79 -0.99 -1.25 -8.55
C GLY A 79 -1.59 -1.20 -7.14
N MET A 80 -2.73 -0.55 -7.00
CA MET A 80 -3.39 -0.31 -5.72
C MET A 80 -3.84 -1.59 -5.01
N GLU A 81 -4.13 -2.66 -5.74
CA GLU A 81 -4.48 -3.98 -5.21
C GLU A 81 -3.29 -4.63 -4.52
N GLY A 82 -2.07 -4.46 -5.06
CA GLY A 82 -0.83 -4.89 -4.43
C GLY A 82 -0.60 -4.16 -3.10
N VAL A 83 -0.83 -2.84 -3.08
CA VAL A 83 -0.73 -2.03 -1.84
C VAL A 83 -1.77 -2.48 -0.80
N LEU A 84 -3.00 -2.79 -1.22
CA LEU A 84 -4.04 -3.33 -0.36
C LEU A 84 -3.63 -4.68 0.23
N GLN A 85 -3.20 -5.63 -0.62
CA GLN A 85 -2.79 -6.97 -0.18
C GLN A 85 -1.61 -6.90 0.80
N PHE A 86 -0.60 -6.08 0.47
CA PHE A 86 0.56 -5.83 1.31
C PHE A 86 0.15 -5.31 2.69
N SER A 87 -0.64 -4.23 2.73
CA SER A 87 -1.05 -3.58 3.98
C SER A 87 -1.95 -4.50 4.81
N GLN A 88 -2.88 -5.20 4.16
CA GLN A 88 -3.81 -6.10 4.81
C GLN A 88 -3.07 -7.28 5.47
N TYR A 89 -2.08 -7.87 4.80
CA TYR A 89 -1.30 -8.98 5.36
C TYR A 89 -0.62 -8.58 6.67
N PHE A 90 0.13 -7.49 6.71
CA PHE A 90 0.88 -7.11 7.92
C PHE A 90 -0.04 -6.66 9.06
N VAL A 91 -1.15 -6.01 8.74
CA VAL A 91 -2.14 -5.58 9.75
C VAL A 91 -2.92 -6.77 10.33
N GLU A 92 -3.25 -7.78 9.53
CA GLU A 92 -4.09 -8.91 9.96
C GLU A 92 -3.29 -10.12 10.45
N LYS A 93 -2.10 -10.38 9.88
CA LYS A 93 -1.29 -11.57 10.18
C LYS A 93 -0.10 -11.29 11.08
N CYS A 94 0.48 -10.10 10.99
CA CYS A 94 1.66 -9.72 11.78
C CYS A 94 1.34 -8.76 12.92
N ASP A 95 0.06 -8.41 13.11
CA ASP A 95 -0.43 -7.46 14.12
C ASP A 95 0.30 -6.10 14.12
N VAL A 96 0.73 -5.66 12.93
CA VAL A 96 1.33 -4.34 12.76
C VAL A 96 0.25 -3.27 12.93
N SER A 97 0.60 -2.20 13.65
CA SER A 97 -0.33 -1.12 13.91
C SER A 97 -0.83 -0.48 12.61
N MET A 98 -2.14 -0.31 12.53
CA MET A 98 -2.81 0.30 11.40
C MET A 98 -2.41 1.77 11.22
N ASP A 99 -2.24 2.50 12.32
CA ASP A 99 -1.95 3.94 12.31
C ASP A 99 -0.60 4.23 11.62
N LEU A 100 0.32 3.25 11.65
CA LEU A 100 1.60 3.31 10.96
C LEU A 100 1.42 3.30 9.43
N PHE A 101 0.54 2.44 8.92
CA PHE A 101 0.17 2.43 7.50
C PHE A 101 -0.60 3.68 7.10
N GLU A 102 -1.59 4.09 7.89
CA GLU A 102 -2.37 5.29 7.62
C GLU A 102 -1.47 6.52 7.51
N GLY A 103 -0.55 6.72 8.45
CA GLY A 103 0.42 7.82 8.41
C GLY A 103 1.35 7.82 7.19
N LYS A 104 1.54 6.67 6.51
CA LYS A 104 2.40 6.57 5.32
C LYS A 104 1.66 6.57 4.00
N LEU A 105 0.43 6.06 3.99
CA LEU A 105 -0.33 5.86 2.75
C LEU A 105 -1.42 6.92 2.53
N THR A 106 -1.70 7.79 3.50
CA THR A 106 -2.76 8.81 3.41
C THR A 106 -2.72 9.61 2.10
N SER A 107 -1.55 10.10 1.68
CA SER A 107 -1.43 10.87 0.44
C SER A 107 -1.76 10.07 -0.81
N LEU A 108 -1.35 8.80 -0.87
CA LEU A 108 -1.69 7.89 -1.97
C LEU A 108 -3.19 7.60 -2.00
N LEU A 109 -3.81 7.34 -0.84
CA LEU A 109 -5.26 7.12 -0.75
C LEU A 109 -6.04 8.36 -1.19
N CYS A 110 -5.63 9.56 -0.79
CA CYS A 110 -6.29 10.79 -1.20
C CYS A 110 -6.25 11.01 -2.72
N ALA A 111 -5.15 10.64 -3.38
CA ALA A 111 -5.03 10.73 -4.83
C ALA A 111 -5.91 9.70 -5.53
N ALA A 112 -5.88 8.44 -5.09
CA ALA A 112 -6.74 7.38 -5.62
C ALA A 112 -8.23 7.71 -5.42
N GLU A 113 -8.61 8.25 -4.27
CA GLU A 113 -9.99 8.66 -3.98
C GLU A 113 -10.45 9.84 -4.85
N ALA A 114 -9.52 10.73 -5.26
CA ALA A 114 -9.84 11.81 -6.20
C ALA A 114 -10.14 11.29 -7.61
N LEU A 115 -9.62 10.12 -7.99
CA LEU A 115 -9.91 9.46 -9.27
C LEU A 115 -11.24 8.71 -9.27
N SER A 116 -11.75 8.32 -8.10
CA SER A 116 -13.06 7.66 -7.94
C SER A 116 -14.26 8.63 -7.99
N ARG A 117 -14.05 9.92 -8.26
CA ARG A 117 -15.09 10.97 -8.32
C ARG A 117 -15.35 11.42 -9.75
#